data_AF-X1SQR9-F1
#
_entry.id   AF-X1SQR9-F1
#
_cell.length_a   1.000
_cell.length_b   1.000
_cell.length_c   1.000
_cell.angle_alpha   90.00
_cell.angle_beta   90.00
_cell.angle_gamma   90.00
#
_symmetry.space_group_name_H-M   'P 1'
#
loop_
_entity.id
_entity.type
_entity.pdbx_description
1 polymer ?
#
loop_
_entity_poly.entity_id
_entity_poly.type
_entity_poly.pdbx_seq_one_letter_code
_entity_poly.pdbx_strand_id
1 'polypeptide(L)' 'MKALLIEVDFSTGRRAGGIHTKNNPNLMCHGWQDLESIPGREIRLVMDGDTKPYESIKGITILDG' A
#
# COMPACT_ATOMS: atom_id res chain seq x y z
N MET A 1 -9.54 9.82 -7.26
CA MET A 1 -8.62 9.88 -6.07
C MET A 1 -7.76 8.63 -6.12
N LYS A 2 -6.43 8.71 -5.93
CA LYS A 2 -5.57 7.53 -6.13
C LYS A 2 -5.23 6.82 -4.83
N ALA A 3 -5.22 5.50 -4.87
CA ALA A 3 -4.80 4.67 -3.75
C ALA A 3 -3.91 3.50 -4.21
N LEU A 4 -3.23 2.88 -3.25
CA LEU A 4 -2.45 1.67 -3.41
C LEU A 4 -3.14 0.55 -2.65
N LEU A 5 -3.34 -0.59 -3.30
CA LEU A 5 -3.54 -1.87 -2.63
C LEU A 5 -2.17 -2.54 -2.52
N ILE A 6 -1.72 -2.78 -1.30
CA ILE A 6 -0.35 -3.24 -1.00
C ILE A 6 -0.41 -4.61 -0.36
N GLU A 7 0.36 -5.57 -0.86
CA GLU A 7 0.59 -6.84 -0.20
C GLU A 7 1.49 -6.65 1.03
N VAL A 8 1.07 -7.23 2.16
CA VAL A 8 1.70 -7.09 3.47
C VAL A 8 1.83 -8.45 4.12
N ASP A 9 3.01 -8.72 4.66
CA ASP A 9 3.22 -9.78 5.63
C ASP A 9 3.05 -9.19 7.04
N PHE A 10 1.91 -9.47 7.67
CA PHE A 10 1.60 -8.97 9.01
C PHE A 10 2.42 -9.63 10.12
N SER A 11 3.03 -10.80 9.87
CA SER A 11 3.92 -11.44 10.85
C SER A 11 5.26 -10.71 10.98
N THR A 12 5.75 -10.12 9.88
CA THR A 12 7.02 -9.38 9.84
C THR A 12 6.85 -7.86 9.72
N GLY A 13 5.64 -7.39 9.38
CA GLY A 13 5.34 -5.99 9.07
C GLY A 13 5.89 -5.52 7.71
N ARG A 14 6.41 -6.43 6.88
CA ARG A 14 7.00 -6.10 5.58
C ARG A 14 5.92 -5.88 4.52
N ARG A 15 6.15 -4.92 3.65
CA ARG A 15 5.25 -4.54 2.57
C ARG A 15 5.93 -4.75 1.22
N ALA A 16 5.14 -5.02 0.20
CA ALA A 16 5.59 -5.05 -1.18
C ALA A 16 6.44 -3.82 -1.52
N GLY A 17 7.50 -4.03 -2.31
CA GLY A 17 8.46 -2.98 -2.67
C GLY A 17 9.32 -2.43 -1.55
N GLY A 18 9.27 -3.01 -0.35
CA GLY A 18 9.97 -2.45 0.81
C GLY A 18 9.40 -1.11 1.24
N ILE A 19 8.11 -0.83 0.94
CA ILE A 19 7.49 0.44 1.31
C ILE A 19 7.56 0.63 2.82
N HIS A 20 8.27 1.68 3.22
CA HIS A 20 8.24 2.20 4.56
C HIS A 20 7.08 3.18 4.68
N THR A 21 6.12 2.81 5.52
CA THR A 21 4.91 3.60 5.74
C THR A 21 5.01 4.49 6.97
N LYS A 22 5.91 4.15 7.88
CA LYS A 22 6.22 4.95 9.06
C LYS A 22 6.82 6.28 8.58
N ASN A 23 6.20 7.39 8.96
CA ASN A 23 6.61 8.75 8.61
C ASN A 23 6.58 9.07 7.11
N ASN A 24 5.78 8.37 6.30
CA ASN A 24 5.54 8.76 4.91
C ASN A 24 4.28 9.63 4.82
N PRO A 25 4.40 10.97 4.72
CA PRO A 25 3.24 11.87 4.67
C PRO A 25 2.39 11.68 3.41
N ASN A 26 2.95 11.08 2.35
CA ASN A 26 2.27 10.89 1.08
C ASN A 26 1.44 9.61 1.04
N LEU A 27 1.55 8.72 2.04
CA LEU A 27 0.82 7.45 2.12
C LEU A 27 -0.04 7.36 3.39
N MET A 28 -1.30 7.76 3.27
CA MET A 28 -2.26 7.76 4.38
C MET A 28 -3.01 6.42 4.48
N CYS A 29 -3.07 5.83 5.68
CA CYS A 29 -3.84 4.61 5.95
C CYS A 29 -5.22 4.98 6.51
N HIS A 30 -6.30 4.56 5.84
CA HIS A 30 -7.68 4.77 6.33
C HIS A 30 -8.24 3.60 7.16
N GLY A 31 -7.38 2.67 7.58
CA GLY A 31 -7.77 1.61 8.53
C GLY A 31 -8.44 0.39 7.90
N TRP A 32 -8.36 0.21 6.57
CA TRP A 32 -8.76 -1.04 5.93
C TRP A 32 -7.57 -1.96 5.72
N GLN A 33 -7.69 -3.19 6.23
CA GLN A 33 -6.73 -4.28 6.10
C GLN A 33 -7.49 -5.59 5.89
N ASP A 34 -6.99 -6.43 5.00
CA ASP A 34 -7.41 -7.82 4.83
C ASP A 34 -6.33 -8.72 5.45
N LEU A 35 -6.67 -9.29 6.60
CA LEU A 35 -5.80 -10.19 7.36
C LEU A 35 -5.99 -11.66 6.94
N GLU A 36 -7.05 -11.98 6.20
CA GLU A 36 -7.39 -13.35 5.81
C GLU A 36 -6.69 -13.77 4.50
N SER A 37 -6.38 -12.80 3.63
CA SER A 37 -5.60 -13.06 2.42
C SER A 37 -4.14 -13.42 2.74
N ILE A 38 -3.54 -14.29 1.92
CA ILE A 38 -2.11 -14.64 2.00
C ILE A 38 -1.45 -14.35 0.63
N PRO A 39 -0.57 -13.34 0.52
CA PRO A 39 -0.21 -12.36 1.56
C PRO A 39 -1.40 -11.48 1.97
N GLY A 40 -1.31 -10.89 3.17
CA GLY A 40 -2.28 -9.92 3.66
C GLY A 40 -2.31 -8.67 2.78
N ARG A 41 -3.35 -7.83 2.90
CA ARG A 41 -3.46 -6.61 2.09
C ARG A 41 -3.84 -5.40 2.93
N GLU A 42 -3.37 -4.22 2.52
CA GLU A 42 -3.83 -2.95 3.09
C GLU A 42 -4.04 -1.92 1.98
N ILE A 43 -4.93 -0.95 2.23
CA ILE A 43 -5.15 0.18 1.33
C ILE A 43 -4.48 1.43 1.90
N ARG A 44 -3.78 2.17 1.04
CA ARG A 44 -3.24 3.50 1.37
C ARG A 44 -3.57 4.53 0.30
N LEU A 45 -4.05 5.70 0.71
CA LEU A 45 -4.24 6.83 -0.18
C LEU A 45 -2.91 7.49 -0.52
N VAL A 46 -2.78 7.91 -1.77
CA VAL A 46 -1.65 8.69 -2.27
C VAL A 46 -2.05 10.16 -2.23
N MET A 47 -1.53 10.90 -1.25
CA MET A 47 -2.04 12.25 -0.91
C MET A 47 -1.73 13.30 -1.99
N ASP A 48 -0.58 13.19 -2.66
CA ASP A 48 -0.17 14.04 -3.78
C ASP A 48 -0.67 13.53 -5.14
N GLY A 49 -1.31 12.35 -5.15
CA GLY A 49 -1.78 11.68 -6.36
C GLY A 49 -0.69 11.11 -7.26
N ASP A 50 0.60 11.17 -6.88
CA ASP A 50 1.69 10.65 -7.71
C ASP A 50 1.92 9.15 -7.45
N THR A 51 1.41 8.33 -8.36
CA THR A 51 1.55 6.87 -8.32
C THR A 51 2.79 6.33 -8.99
N LYS A 52 3.54 7.16 -9.74
CA LYS A 52 4.69 6.72 -10.53
C LYS A 52 5.72 5.91 -9.76
N PRO A 53 6.04 6.21 -8.48
CA PRO A 53 6.99 5.41 -7.72
C PRO A 53 6.57 3.95 -7.50
N TYR A 54 5.28 3.62 -7.67
CA TYR A 54 4.69 2.35 -7.25
C TYR A 54 4.20 1.47 -8.41
N GLU A 55 4.08 2.01 -9.63
CA GLU A 55 3.40 1.37 -10.78
C GLU A 55 4.03 0.04 -11.25
N SER A 56 5.31 -0.20 -10.95
CA SER A 56 6.04 -1.41 -11.37
C SER A 56 6.46 -2.31 -10.20
N ILE A 57 5.96 -2.03 -9.00
CA ILE A 57 6.32 -2.81 -7.81
C ILE A 57 5.42 -4.04 -7.71
N LYS A 58 6.03 -5.23 -7.79
CA LYS A 58 5.31 -6.48 -7.56
C LYS A 58 4.67 -6.49 -6.17
N GLY A 59 3.38 -6.84 -6.11
CA GLY A 59 2.58 -6.84 -4.88
C GLY A 59 1.95 -5.48 -4.57
N ILE A 60 2.00 -4.52 -5.49
CA ILE A 60 1.24 -3.27 -5.41
C ILE A 60 0.31 -3.17 -6.61
N THR A 61 -0.93 -2.77 -6.35
CA THR A 61 -1.91 -2.43 -7.38
C THR A 61 -2.38 -1.00 -7.19
N ILE A 62 -2.35 -0.21 -8.26
CA ILE A 62 -2.92 1.14 -8.25
C ILE A 62 -4.44 1.01 -8.33
N LEU A 63 -5.12 1.62 -7.36
CA LEU A 63 -6.57 1.79 -7.38
C LEU A 63 -6.84 3.20 -7.90
N ASP A 64 -7.47 3.27 -9.07
CA ASP A 64 -7.93 4.51 -9.69
C ASP A 64 -9.46 4.52 -9.70
N GLY A 65 -10.04 5.61 -9.23
CA GLY A 65 -11.48 5.78 -8.99
C GLY A 65 -11.93 7.22 -9.11
#